data_AF-A0AAQ3P8E2-F1
#
_entry.id   AF-A0AAQ3P8E2-F1
#
_cell.length_a   1.000
_cell.length_b   1.000
_cell.length_c   1.000
_cell.angle_alpha   90.00
_cell.angle_beta   90.00
_cell.angle_gamma   90.00
#
_symmetry.space_group_name_H-M   'P 1'
#
loop_
_entity.id
_entity.type
_entity.pdbx_description
1 polymer ?
#
loop_
_entity_poly.entity_id
_entity_poly.type
_entity_poly.pdbx_seq_one_letter_code
_entity_poly.pdbx_strand_id
1 'polypeptide(L)'
;MCKGLVIERIEDSISEEDKRFIYLGDGSGDYCPSLRLKEKDFMMPRKNFPVWDLICRDPSLVKAEIHGWSDGEELEQVLLHLINKVSLDQNSTFISSDCKLQTLSVSVHEALPKALPVRP
;
A
#
# COMPACT_ATOMS: atom_id res chain seq x y z
N MET A 1 -3.72 6.44 -20.51
CA MET A 1 -4.47 5.68 -19.49
C MET A 1 -4.58 6.54 -18.24
N CYS A 2 -5.76 6.74 -17.67
CA CYS A 2 -5.92 7.50 -16.42
C CYS A 2 -5.81 6.54 -15.23
N LYS A 3 -4.63 6.47 -14.60
CA LYS A 3 -4.38 5.60 -13.44
C LYS A 3 -5.28 5.94 -12.25
N GLY A 4 -5.68 7.20 -12.09
CA GLY A 4 -6.63 7.62 -11.05
C GLY A 4 -8.00 6.94 -11.18
N LEU A 5 -8.55 6.84 -12.39
CA LEU A 5 -9.80 6.11 -12.64
C LEU A 5 -9.65 4.60 -12.40
N VAL A 6 -8.44 4.06 -12.54
CA VAL A 6 -8.17 2.64 -12.25
C VAL A 6 -8.21 2.40 -10.74
N ILE A 7 -7.63 3.29 -9.93
CA ILE A 7 -7.71 3.22 -8.47
C ILE A 7 -9.17 3.29 -8.01
N GLU A 8 -9.94 4.26 -8.50
CA GLU A 8 -11.36 4.43 -8.15
C GLU A 8 -12.16 3.15 -8.45
N ARG A 9 -11.96 2.52 -9.61
CA ARG A 9 -12.62 1.25 -9.94
C ARG A 9 -12.21 0.09 -9.04
N ILE A 10 -10.95 0.06 -8.60
CA ILE A 10 -10.46 -0.97 -7.67
C ILE A 10 -11.14 -0.77 -6.32
N GLU A 11 -11.20 0.48 -5.82
CA GLU A 11 -11.94 0.83 -4.59
C GLU A 11 -13.39 0.37 -4.65
N ASP A 12 -14.12 0.72 -5.72
CA ASP A 12 -15.53 0.37 -5.88
C ASP A 12 -15.77 -1.14 -5.97
N SER A 13 -14.78 -1.91 -6.43
CA SER A 13 -14.89 -3.38 -6.55
C SER A 13 -14.64 -4.14 -5.25
N ILE A 14 -14.20 -3.45 -4.21
CA ILE A 14 -13.80 -4.02 -2.94
C ILE A 14 -14.85 -3.67 -1.89
N SER A 15 -15.51 -4.67 -1.31
CA SER A 15 -16.58 -4.46 -0.31
C SER A 15 -16.08 -4.19 1.11
N GLU A 16 -14.77 -4.13 1.33
CA GLU A 16 -14.18 -3.94 2.65
C GLU A 16 -13.83 -2.47 2.86
N GLU A 17 -14.52 -1.83 3.82
CA GLU A 17 -14.38 -0.41 4.14
C GLU A 17 -12.96 -0.04 4.61
N ASP A 18 -12.19 -1.01 5.13
CA ASP A 18 -10.89 -0.82 5.77
C ASP A 18 -9.66 -1.21 4.94
N LYS A 19 -9.79 -1.40 3.61
CA LYS A 19 -8.59 -1.62 2.78
C LYS A 19 -7.74 -0.36 2.69
N ARG A 20 -6.42 -0.57 2.62
CA ARG A 20 -5.40 0.46 2.43
C ARG A 20 -4.66 0.21 1.13
N PHE A 21 -4.36 1.28 0.39
CA PHE A 21 -3.51 1.22 -0.78
C PHE A 21 -2.05 1.39 -0.43
N ILE A 22 -1.20 0.63 -1.11
CA ILE A 22 0.22 0.90 -1.23
C ILE A 22 0.47 1.13 -2.72
N TYR A 23 0.67 2.39 -3.12
CA TYR A 23 0.84 2.76 -4.52
C TYR A 23 2.31 2.97 -4.85
N LEU A 24 2.84 2.25 -5.85
CA LEU A 24 4.23 2.38 -6.31
C LEU A 24 4.25 3.13 -7.64
N GLY A 25 5.19 4.07 -7.79
CA GLY A 25 5.33 4.81 -9.05
C GLY A 25 6.71 5.44 -9.21
N ASP A 26 7.09 5.70 -10.46
CA ASP A 26 8.34 6.37 -10.83
C ASP A 26 8.09 7.50 -11.86
N GLY A 27 7.15 7.32 -12.78
CA GLY A 27 6.85 8.27 -13.85
C GLY A 27 5.96 9.45 -13.44
N SER A 28 5.99 10.53 -14.22
CA SER A 28 5.14 11.71 -13.97
C SER A 28 3.63 11.40 -14.01
N GLY A 29 3.24 10.37 -14.76
CA GLY A 29 1.86 9.85 -14.80
C GLY A 29 1.37 9.26 -13.48
N ASP A 30 2.27 9.05 -12.51
CA ASP A 30 1.95 8.56 -11.16
C ASP A 30 1.63 9.68 -10.18
N TYR A 31 1.94 10.94 -10.50
CA TYR A 31 1.64 12.05 -9.59
C TYR A 31 0.13 12.27 -9.41
N CYS A 32 -0.63 12.28 -10.50
CA CYS A 32 -2.08 12.48 -10.46
C CYS A 32 -2.85 11.43 -9.62
N PRO A 33 -2.56 10.11 -9.73
CA PRO A 33 -3.16 9.14 -8.81
C PRO A 33 -2.67 9.29 -7.36
N SER A 34 -1.42 9.71 -7.10
CA SER A 34 -0.95 9.94 -5.72
C SER A 34 -1.77 10.99 -4.97
N LEU A 35 -2.28 12.00 -5.66
CA LEU A 35 -3.14 13.05 -5.07
C LEU A 35 -4.53 12.53 -4.65
N ARG A 36 -4.95 11.36 -5.13
CA ARG A 36 -6.24 10.74 -4.79
C ARG A 36 -6.14 9.81 -3.58
N LEU A 37 -4.93 9.44 -3.18
CA LEU A 37 -4.72 8.56 -2.03
C LEU A 37 -5.22 9.25 -0.75
N LYS A 38 -5.73 8.46 0.19
CA LYS A 38 -6.28 8.91 1.47
C LYS A 38 -5.21 8.88 2.54
N GLU A 39 -5.50 9.48 3.68
CA GLU A 39 -4.59 9.59 4.83
C GLU A 39 -4.20 8.20 5.40
N LYS A 40 -5.00 7.16 5.15
CA LYS A 40 -4.72 5.77 5.54
C LYS A 40 -3.80 5.02 4.57
N ASP A 41 -3.55 5.57 3.39
CA ASP A 41 -2.81 4.91 2.32
C ASP A 41 -1.31 5.29 2.34
N PHE A 42 -0.54 4.57 1.52
CA PHE A 42 0.89 4.77 1.36
C PHE A 42 1.24 5.06 -0.10
N MET A 43 2.10 6.05 -0.31
CA MET A 43 2.71 6.38 -1.60
C MET A 43 4.19 6.01 -1.59
N MET A 44 4.64 5.20 -2.54
CA MET A 44 6.01 4.73 -2.69
C MET A 44 6.67 5.26 -3.98
N PRO A 45 7.13 6.53 -4.00
CA PRO A 45 7.76 7.14 -5.17
C PRO A 45 9.22 6.70 -5.33
N ARG A 46 9.61 6.34 -6.55
CA ARG A 46 11.03 6.08 -6.85
C ARG A 46 11.84 7.38 -6.78
N LYS A 47 12.84 7.43 -5.92
CA LYS A 47 13.72 8.60 -5.73
C LYS A 47 14.47 8.92 -7.03
N ASN A 48 14.64 10.21 -7.31
CA ASN A 48 15.31 10.74 -8.51
C ASN A 48 14.58 10.43 -9.84
N PHE A 49 13.29 10.11 -9.79
CA PHE A 49 12.42 9.96 -10.95
C PHE A 49 11.29 11.01 -10.93
N PRO A 50 10.60 11.26 -12.06
CA PRO A 50 9.69 12.40 -12.16
C PRO A 50 8.60 12.49 -11.09
N VAL A 51 8.06 11.37 -10.59
CA VAL A 51 7.06 11.43 -9.52
C VAL A 51 7.63 11.94 -8.20
N TRP A 52 8.88 11.58 -7.88
CA TRP A 52 9.58 12.03 -6.69
C TRP A 52 9.77 13.55 -6.73
N ASP A 53 10.26 14.06 -7.86
CA ASP A 53 10.49 15.50 -8.04
C ASP A 53 9.18 16.30 -7.94
N LEU A 54 8.06 15.76 -8.43
CA LEU A 54 6.75 16.40 -8.33
C LEU A 54 6.24 16.42 -6.89
N ILE A 55 6.36 15.31 -6.16
CA ILE A 55 5.96 15.21 -4.76
C ILE A 55 6.82 16.11 -3.88
N CYS A 56 8.14 16.15 -4.09
CA CYS A 56 9.05 16.97 -3.29
C CYS A 56 8.83 18.48 -3.44
N ARG A 57 8.18 18.94 -4.52
CA ARG A 57 7.83 20.37 -4.69
C ARG A 57 6.81 20.84 -3.66
N ASP A 58 5.82 19.98 -3.37
CA ASP A 58 4.80 20.24 -2.36
C ASP A 58 4.24 18.92 -1.82
N PRO A 59 4.90 18.32 -0.82
CA PRO A 59 4.47 17.05 -0.25
C PRO A 59 3.10 17.12 0.40
N SER A 60 2.63 18.32 0.79
CA SER A 60 1.35 18.51 1.48
C SER A 60 0.13 18.20 0.62
N LEU A 61 0.31 18.16 -0.71
CA LEU A 61 -0.75 17.79 -1.66
C LEU A 61 -1.02 16.28 -1.68
N VAL A 62 -0.08 15.46 -1.21
CA VAL A 62 -0.24 14.02 -1.07
C VAL A 62 -0.66 13.72 0.36
N LYS A 63 -1.89 13.27 0.55
CA LYS A 63 -2.44 12.94 1.87
C LYS A 63 -1.87 11.64 2.45
N ALA A 64 -1.49 10.72 1.59
CA ALA A 64 -0.90 9.44 1.96
C ALA A 64 0.51 9.61 2.56
N GLU A 65 0.91 8.65 3.40
CA GLU A 65 2.27 8.60 3.94
C GLU A 65 3.26 8.26 2.81
N ILE A 66 4.35 9.02 2.69
CA ILE A 66 5.29 8.92 1.57
C ILE A 66 6.54 8.13 1.98
N HIS A 67 6.85 7.07 1.23
CA HIS A 67 8.03 6.22 1.45
C HIS A 67 8.85 6.02 0.16
N GLY A 68 9.90 6.81 -0.01
CA GLY A 68 10.74 6.73 -1.21
C GLY A 68 11.67 5.51 -1.25
N TRP A 69 11.92 4.98 -2.45
CA TRP A 69 12.85 3.87 -2.71
C TRP A 69 13.75 4.17 -3.92
N SER A 70 14.96 3.62 -3.96
CA SER A 70 15.95 3.90 -5.03
C SER A 70 16.18 2.70 -5.96
N ASP A 71 16.23 1.50 -5.39
CA ASP A 71 16.52 0.23 -6.06
C ASP A 71 15.59 -0.89 -5.56
N GLY A 72 15.81 -2.11 -6.04
CA GLY A 72 14.98 -3.26 -5.69
C GLY A 72 15.10 -3.69 -4.22
N GLU A 73 16.24 -3.49 -3.59
CA GLU A 73 16.45 -3.88 -2.18
C GLU A 73 15.74 -2.89 -1.25
N GLU A 74 15.90 -1.59 -1.47
CA GLU A 74 15.14 -0.58 -0.74
C GLU A 74 13.62 -0.76 -0.96
N LEU A 75 13.21 -1.07 -2.19
CA LEU A 75 11.80 -1.31 -2.51
C LEU A 75 11.24 -2.47 -1.68
N GLU A 76 11.95 -3.60 -1.64
CA GLU A 76 11.56 -4.79 -0.87
C GLU A 76 11.45 -4.45 0.63
N GLN A 77 12.48 -3.84 1.20
CA GLN A 77 12.53 -3.50 2.63
C GLN A 77 11.37 -2.58 3.04
N VAL A 78 11.13 -1.52 2.27
CA VAL A 78 10.05 -0.57 2.52
C VAL A 78 8.70 -1.24 2.37
N LEU A 79 8.47 -1.99 1.29
CA LEU A 79 7.19 -2.64 1.03
C LEU A 79 6.83 -3.64 2.14
N LEU A 80 7.77 -4.49 2.55
CA LEU A 80 7.57 -5.44 3.64
C LEU A 80 7.28 -4.74 4.96
N HIS A 81 7.99 -3.64 5.26
CA HIS A 81 7.71 -2.83 6.45
C HIS A 81 6.28 -2.30 6.46
N LEU A 82 5.78 -1.77 5.34
CA LEU A 82 4.42 -1.25 5.22
C LEU A 82 3.36 -2.34 5.32
N ILE A 83 3.57 -3.50 4.70
CA ILE A 83 2.66 -4.65 4.83
C ILE A 83 2.56 -5.07 6.30
N ASN A 84 3.69 -5.20 6.99
CA ASN A 84 3.71 -5.56 8.42
C ASN A 84 3.01 -4.50 9.27
N LYS A 85 3.23 -3.20 8.99
CA LYS A 85 2.54 -2.09 9.66
C LYS A 85 1.02 -2.21 9.50
N VAL A 86 0.54 -2.46 8.29
CA VAL A 86 -0.89 -2.63 8.00
C VAL A 86 -1.49 -3.82 8.76
N SER A 87 -0.78 -4.95 8.84
CA SER A 87 -1.24 -6.14 9.58
C SER A 87 -1.29 -5.93 11.09
N LEU A 88 -0.32 -5.21 11.67
CA LEU A 88 -0.29 -4.93 13.11
C LEU A 88 -1.40 -3.97 13.54
N ASP A 89 -1.64 -2.93 12.76
CA ASP A 89 -2.71 -1.96 13.00
C ASP A 89 -4.08 -2.65 13.02
N GLN A 90 -4.35 -3.58 12.10
CA GLN A 90 -5.59 -4.37 12.10
C GLN A 90 -5.72 -5.19 13.39
N ASN A 91 -4.66 -5.90 13.80
CA ASN A 91 -4.66 -6.68 15.03
C ASN A 91 -4.88 -5.81 16.28
N SER A 92 -4.36 -4.58 16.31
CA SER A 92 -4.54 -3.67 17.44
C SER A 92 -6.00 -3.21 17.61
N THR A 93 -6.73 -2.98 16.51
CA THR A 93 -8.15 -2.64 16.51
C THR A 93 -9.01 -3.81 17.01
N PHE A 94 -8.66 -5.05 16.62
CA PHE A 94 -9.33 -6.25 17.14
C PHE A 94 -9.04 -6.47 18.64
N ILE A 95 -7.82 -6.25 19.10
CA ILE A 95 -7.45 -6.44 20.52
C ILE A 95 -8.05 -5.35 21.42
N SER A 96 -8.23 -4.12 20.92
CA SER A 96 -8.83 -3.03 21.70
C SER A 96 -10.33 -3.25 22.00
N SER A 97 -11.00 -4.16 21.28
CA SER A 97 -12.42 -4.46 21.49
C SER A 97 -12.67 -5.54 22.54
N ASP A 98 -11.65 -6.33 22.89
CA ASP A 98 -11.75 -7.42 23.86
C ASP A 98 -10.69 -7.29 24.96
N CYS A 99 -10.99 -6.42 25.95
CA CYS A 99 -10.35 -6.49 27.26
C CYS A 99 -10.68 -7.82 27.97
N LYS A 100 -10.01 -8.90 27.58
CA LYS A 100 -9.75 -10.15 28.34
C LYS A 100 -8.80 -11.05 27.53
N LEU A 101 -7.53 -10.69 27.50
CA LEU A 101 -6.47 -11.56 26.98
C LEU A 101 -6.27 -12.76 27.93
N GLN A 102 -6.75 -13.93 27.52
CA GLN A 102 -6.07 -15.18 27.83
C GLN A 102 -5.37 -15.69 26.57
N THR A 103 -4.09 -15.97 26.76
CA THR A 103 -3.09 -16.62 25.91
C THR A 103 -3.65 -17.74 25.02
N LEU A 104 -3.04 -17.92 23.84
CA LEU A 104 -2.81 -19.13 23.01
C LEU A 104 -2.98 -18.75 21.52
N SER A 105 -2.30 -19.29 20.50
CA SER A 105 -1.13 -20.14 20.30
C SER A 105 -0.94 -20.17 18.76
N VAL A 106 0.29 -20.11 18.27
CA VAL A 106 0.62 -20.09 16.84
C VAL A 106 0.44 -21.49 16.21
N SER A 107 -0.30 -21.60 15.09
CA SER A 107 -0.21 -22.69 14.10
C SER A 107 -0.48 -22.09 12.71
N VAL A 108 0.54 -21.83 11.88
CA VAL A 108 1.19 -22.72 10.90
C VAL A 108 0.31 -23.12 9.70
N HIS A 109 0.70 -22.55 8.55
CA HIS A 109 0.47 -22.86 7.13
C HIS A 109 -0.95 -22.85 6.53
N GLU A 110 -1.15 -21.97 5.55
CA GLU A 110 -1.95 -22.29 4.37
C GLU A 110 -1.31 -21.77 3.07
N ALA A 111 -1.47 -22.54 2.01
CA ALA A 111 -0.62 -22.58 0.83
C ALA A 111 -0.93 -21.52 -0.23
N LEU A 112 0.12 -21.07 -0.92
CA LEU A 112 0.10 -20.14 -2.05
C LEU A 112 -0.77 -20.67 -3.22
N PRO A 113 -1.66 -19.86 -3.82
CA PRO A 113 -2.47 -20.30 -4.95
C PRO A 113 -1.63 -20.50 -6.22
N LYS A 114 -1.91 -21.58 -6.96
CA LYS A 114 -1.25 -21.92 -8.23
C LYS A 114 -1.62 -20.91 -9.32
N ALA A 115 -0.59 -20.42 -10.02
CA ALA A 115 -0.74 -19.55 -11.19
C ALA A 115 -1.43 -20.27 -12.36
N LEU A 116 -2.28 -19.53 -13.08
CA LEU A 116 -2.99 -20.01 -14.26
C LEU A 116 -2.08 -19.95 -15.50
N PRO A 117 -2.19 -20.93 -16.42
CA PRO A 117 -1.35 -20.97 -17.61
C PRO A 117 -1.78 -19.91 -18.64
N VAL A 118 -0.79 -19.21 -19.19
CA VAL A 118 -0.95 -18.32 -20.35
C VAL A 118 -0.91 -19.16 -21.61
N ARG A 119 -1.93 -19.02 -22.48
CA ARG A 119 -1.93 -19.67 -23.80
C ARG A 119 -1.08 -18.87 -24.80
N PRO A 120 -0.36 -19.54 -25.71
CA PRO A 120 0.54 -18.91 -26.67
C PRO A 120 -0.16 -18.06 -27.73
#